data_AF-A0A8S3UQR4-F1
#
_entry.id   AF-A0A8S3UQR4-F1
#
_cell.length_a   1.000
_cell.length_b   1.000
_cell.length_c   1.000
_cell.angle_alpha   90.00
_cell.angle_beta   90.00
_cell.angle_gamma   90.00
#
_symmetry.space_group_name_H-M   'P 1'
#
loop_
_entity.id
_entity.type
_entity.pdbx_description
1 polymer ?
#
loop_
_entity_poly.entity_id
_entity_poly.type
_entity_poly.pdbx_seq_one_letter_code
_entity_poly.pdbx_strand_id
1 'polypeptide(L)'
;MPDDRLPKKIFLWDKQNSNRNSWSFEVKSILNKCNLSQYFQENSTLGLGVKAFLGIVKERLTYIGSEKWKTSVNGMPKLRTYIKIKENYCQEPIINKTMSSKQRSVISKIRSGTFPIEIEIGRYRQKPISERLCKICNNRAVEDEMHFLIQCPAYSAERQTLLSTVEGKLNIHTQELDNEELLKLLLITPDTICDVANFLMEALDKRYRLT
;
A
#
# COMPACT_ATOMS: atom_id res chain seq x y z
N MET A 1 32.18 -15.77 19.35
CA MET A 1 33.23 -14.98 18.66
C MET A 1 34.37 -14.72 19.64
N PRO A 2 35.63 -14.94 19.23
CA PRO A 2 36.81 -14.69 20.07
C PRO A 2 36.86 -13.26 20.64
N ASP A 3 37.43 -13.10 21.84
CA ASP A 3 37.49 -11.83 22.58
C ASP A 3 38.48 -10.80 22.02
N ASP A 4 39.44 -11.25 21.22
CA ASP A 4 40.47 -10.41 20.61
C ASP A 4 39.96 -9.61 19.39
N ARG A 5 38.89 -10.08 18.74
CA ARG A 5 38.34 -9.47 17.53
C ARG A 5 37.81 -8.06 17.79
N LEU A 6 38.32 -7.11 16.99
CA LEU A 6 37.98 -5.70 17.08
C LEU A 6 36.47 -5.39 17.10
N PRO A 7 35.59 -6.01 16.28
CA PRO A 7 34.16 -5.70 16.34
C PRO A 7 33.50 -6.03 17.68
N LYS A 8 33.96 -7.08 18.38
CA LYS A 8 33.43 -7.44 19.71
C LYS A 8 33.89 -6.43 20.76
N LYS A 9 35.16 -6.03 20.71
CA LYS A 9 35.72 -4.99 21.60
C LYS A 9 35.00 -3.65 21.42
N ILE A 10 34.80 -3.22 20.16
CA ILE A 10 34.07 -1.99 19.84
C ILE A 10 32.62 -2.08 20.33
N PHE A 11 31.92 -3.20 20.10
CA PHE A 11 30.55 -3.36 20.58
C PHE A 11 30.45 -3.28 22.11
N LEU A 12 31.34 -3.95 22.85
CA LEU A 12 31.34 -3.93 24.30
C LEU A 12 31.66 -2.52 24.84
N TRP A 13 32.63 -1.83 24.23
CA TRP A 13 32.94 -0.44 24.55
C TRP A 13 31.76 0.51 24.29
N ASP A 14 31.11 0.38 23.13
CA ASP A 14 29.93 1.19 22.76
C ASP A 14 28.74 0.91 23.71
N LYS A 15 28.54 -0.35 24.11
CA LYS A 15 27.50 -0.75 25.08
C LYS A 15 27.74 -0.15 26.47
N GLN A 16 28.99 -0.09 26.93
CA GLN A 16 29.35 0.51 28.23
C GLN A 16 29.21 2.04 28.22
N ASN A 17 29.56 2.67 27.10
CA ASN A 17 29.50 4.13 26.91
C ASN A 17 28.26 4.57 26.13
N SER A 18 27.21 3.75 26.15
CA SER A 18 26.05 3.94 25.28
C SER A 18 25.32 5.25 25.57
N ASN A 19 24.92 5.93 24.50
CA ASN A 19 24.08 7.11 24.56
C ASN A 19 22.90 6.93 23.58
N ARG A 20 21.96 7.88 23.54
CA ARG A 20 20.74 7.72 22.72
C ARG A 20 20.99 7.59 21.21
N ASN A 21 22.17 7.97 20.73
CA ASN A 21 22.57 7.90 19.32
C ASN A 21 23.57 6.77 19.06
N SER A 22 23.91 5.95 20.06
CA SER A 22 24.86 4.85 19.88
C SER A 22 24.20 3.66 19.20
N TRP A 23 24.99 2.93 18.41
CA TRP A 23 24.50 1.75 17.70
C TRP A 23 23.95 0.69 18.68
N SER A 24 24.66 0.43 19.78
CA SER A 24 24.21 -0.49 20.82
C SER A 24 22.89 -0.07 21.48
N PHE A 25 22.63 1.23 21.63
CA PHE A 25 21.36 1.75 22.15
C PHE A 25 20.21 1.48 21.18
N GLU A 26 20.42 1.72 19.88
CA GLU A 26 19.42 1.39 18.85
C GLU A 26 19.11 -0.10 18.82
N VAL A 27 20.15 -0.96 18.83
CA VAL A 27 19.97 -2.42 18.87
C VAL A 27 19.21 -2.85 20.11
N LYS A 28 19.55 -2.31 21.29
CA LYS A 28 18.81 -2.54 22.54
C LYS A 28 17.36 -2.12 22.43
N SER A 29 17.09 -0.94 21.85
CA SER A 29 15.74 -0.41 21.65
C SER A 29 14.90 -1.30 20.74
N ILE A 30 15.49 -1.78 19.64
CA ILE A 30 14.85 -2.73 18.71
C ILE A 30 14.51 -4.04 19.44
N LEU A 31 15.49 -4.64 20.13
CA LEU A 31 15.29 -5.90 20.83
C LEU A 31 14.29 -5.77 21.98
N ASN A 32 14.29 -4.67 22.72
CA ASN A 32 13.28 -4.38 23.74
C ASN A 32 11.88 -4.30 23.12
N LYS A 33 11.72 -3.60 22.00
CA LYS A 33 10.42 -3.53 21.28
C LYS A 33 9.94 -4.89 20.83
N CYS A 34 10.86 -5.81 20.52
CA CYS A 34 10.55 -7.18 20.13
C CYS A 34 10.35 -8.14 21.32
N ASN A 35 10.46 -7.69 22.57
CA ASN A 35 10.52 -8.54 23.78
C ASN A 35 11.68 -9.56 23.74
N LEU A 36 12.83 -9.15 23.19
CA LEU A 36 14.05 -9.95 23.01
C LEU A 36 15.23 -9.33 23.78
N SER A 37 14.97 -8.61 24.87
CA SER A 37 15.99 -7.88 25.64
C SER A 37 17.09 -8.78 26.21
N GLN A 38 16.75 -10.04 26.56
CA GLN A 38 17.66 -11.07 27.04
C GLN A 38 18.89 -11.28 26.15
N TYR A 39 18.71 -11.32 24.82
CA TYR A 39 19.80 -11.51 23.85
C TYR A 39 20.81 -10.36 23.90
N PHE A 40 20.32 -9.14 24.15
CA PHE A 40 21.19 -7.98 24.33
C PHE A 40 21.92 -8.01 25.67
N GLN A 41 21.26 -8.43 26.75
CA GLN A 41 21.84 -8.47 28.09
C GLN A 41 22.99 -9.48 28.16
N GLU A 42 22.75 -10.70 27.67
CA GLU A 42 23.68 -11.82 27.72
C GLU A 42 24.78 -11.77 26.65
N ASN A 43 24.71 -10.82 25.71
CA ASN A 43 25.59 -10.72 24.53
C ASN A 43 25.70 -12.07 23.77
N SER A 44 24.61 -12.83 23.74
CA SER A 44 24.58 -14.21 23.28
C SER A 44 23.27 -14.49 22.53
N THR A 45 23.33 -15.42 21.58
CA THR A 45 22.16 -15.94 20.88
C THR A 45 21.46 -17.07 21.65
N LEU A 46 21.84 -17.32 22.91
CA LEU A 46 21.24 -18.36 23.77
C LEU A 46 21.29 -19.76 23.13
N GLY A 47 22.39 -20.09 22.46
CA GLY A 47 22.53 -21.36 21.75
C GLY A 47 21.87 -21.41 20.37
N LEU A 48 21.15 -20.36 19.95
CA LEU A 48 20.64 -20.27 18.57
C LEU A 48 21.77 -19.94 17.60
N GLY A 49 21.70 -20.52 16.39
CA GLY A 49 22.51 -20.05 15.27
C GLY A 49 22.12 -18.62 14.87
N VAL A 50 23.07 -17.82 14.40
CA VAL A 50 22.85 -16.41 14.00
C VAL A 50 21.68 -16.26 13.02
N LYS A 51 21.56 -17.18 12.05
CA LYS A 51 20.46 -17.19 11.08
C LYS A 51 19.09 -17.37 11.73
N ALA A 52 18.99 -18.28 12.70
CA ALA A 52 17.74 -18.53 13.43
C ALA A 52 17.36 -17.32 14.28
N PHE A 53 18.33 -16.74 14.99
CA PHE A 53 18.13 -15.51 15.78
C PHE A 53 17.62 -14.35 14.91
N LEU A 54 18.29 -14.08 13.78
CA LEU A 54 17.85 -13.03 12.86
C LEU A 54 16.45 -13.31 12.27
N GLY A 55 16.10 -14.57 12.05
CA GLY A 55 14.76 -15.00 11.67
C GLY A 55 13.71 -14.57 12.68
N ILE A 56 13.93 -14.85 13.96
CA ILE A 56 13.03 -14.47 15.07
C ILE A 56 12.88 -12.94 15.14
N VAL A 57 13.99 -12.20 15.09
CA VAL A 57 13.96 -10.72 15.13
C VAL A 57 13.16 -10.17 13.95
N LYS A 58 13.39 -10.69 12.74
CA LYS A 58 12.67 -10.27 11.53
C LYS A 58 11.17 -10.55 11.64
N GLU A 59 10.79 -11.72 12.13
CA GLU A 59 9.38 -12.08 12.32
C GLU A 59 8.69 -11.13 13.32
N ARG A 60 9.33 -10.87 14.48
CA ARG A 60 8.81 -9.95 15.49
C ARG A 60 8.65 -8.53 14.95
N LEU A 61 9.66 -8.02 14.23
CA LEU A 61 9.59 -6.69 13.61
C LEU A 61 8.50 -6.62 12.55
N THR A 62 8.34 -7.67 11.75
CA THR A 62 7.29 -7.75 10.72
C THR A 62 5.91 -7.71 11.36
N TYR A 63 5.70 -8.48 12.43
CA TYR A 63 4.45 -8.48 13.20
C TYR A 63 4.15 -7.11 13.83
N ILE A 64 5.11 -6.50 14.52
CA ILE A 64 4.94 -5.16 15.09
C ILE A 64 4.61 -4.13 13.99
N GLY A 65 5.28 -4.24 12.85
CA GLY A 65 5.02 -3.41 11.68
C GLY A 65 3.61 -3.60 11.13
N SER A 66 3.15 -4.85 10.99
CA SER A 66 1.81 -5.15 10.47
C SER A 66 0.70 -4.63 11.38
N GLU A 67 0.85 -4.77 12.70
CA GLU A 67 -0.14 -4.27 13.66
C GLU A 67 -0.22 -2.74 13.64
N LYS A 68 0.93 -2.05 13.60
CA LYS A 68 0.99 -0.60 13.48
C LYS A 68 0.38 -0.12 12.16
N TRP A 69 0.71 -0.79 11.06
CA TRP A 69 0.16 -0.49 9.74
C TRP A 69 -1.36 -0.64 9.75
N LYS A 70 -1.88 -1.80 10.21
CA LYS A 70 -3.32 -2.10 10.26
C LYS A 70 -4.08 -1.07 11.10
N THR A 71 -3.52 -0.67 12.25
CA THR A 71 -4.13 0.37 13.09
C THR A 71 -4.13 1.73 12.40
N SER A 72 -3.00 2.10 11.78
CA SER A 72 -2.84 3.40 11.13
C SER A 72 -3.75 3.57 9.92
N VAL A 73 -3.85 2.53 9.07
CA VAL A 73 -4.63 2.64 7.84
C VAL A 73 -6.12 2.74 8.11
N ASN A 74 -6.65 2.00 9.09
CA ASN A 74 -8.07 2.05 9.46
C ASN A 74 -8.48 3.42 10.04
N GLY A 75 -7.53 4.16 10.62
CA GLY A 75 -7.78 5.52 11.12
C GLY A 75 -7.77 6.62 10.05
N MET A 76 -7.50 6.30 8.78
CA MET A 76 -7.35 7.30 7.71
C MET A 76 -8.50 7.24 6.71
N PRO A 77 -9.48 8.18 6.76
CA PRO A 77 -10.63 8.18 5.85
C PRO A 77 -10.27 8.26 4.35
N LYS A 78 -9.08 8.80 4.03
CA LYS A 78 -8.59 8.87 2.65
C LYS A 78 -8.20 7.51 2.06
N LEU A 79 -7.90 6.52 2.90
CA LEU A 79 -7.43 5.20 2.50
C LEU A 79 -8.58 4.18 2.31
N ARG A 80 -9.82 4.66 2.17
CA ARG A 80 -11.04 3.83 1.99
C ARG A 80 -10.90 2.74 0.92
N THR A 81 -10.23 3.03 -0.19
CA THR A 81 -10.00 2.06 -1.28
C THR A 81 -8.80 1.18 -0.97
N TYR A 82 -7.71 1.77 -0.45
CA TYR A 82 -6.51 1.04 -0.06
C TYR A 82 -6.81 -0.10 0.92
N ILE A 83 -7.60 0.16 1.96
CA ILE A 83 -7.94 -0.82 3.01
C ILE A 83 -8.72 -2.02 2.42
N LYS A 84 -9.52 -1.80 1.38
CA LYS A 84 -10.28 -2.87 0.69
C LYS A 84 -9.38 -3.78 -0.14
N ILE A 85 -8.31 -3.23 -0.72
CA ILE A 85 -7.46 -3.94 -1.69
C ILE A 85 -6.14 -4.45 -1.10
N LYS A 86 -5.66 -3.88 0.01
CA LYS A 86 -4.42 -4.27 0.67
C LYS A 86 -4.72 -5.13 1.90
N GLU A 87 -4.67 -6.44 1.73
CA GLU A 87 -4.94 -7.39 2.82
C GLU A 87 -3.71 -7.63 3.71
N ASN A 88 -2.55 -7.82 3.08
CA ASN A 88 -1.34 -8.29 3.76
C ASN A 88 -0.28 -7.19 3.88
N TYR A 89 0.44 -7.17 5.00
CA TYR A 89 1.59 -6.28 5.21
C TYR A 89 2.85 -6.82 4.50
N CYS A 90 2.84 -6.77 3.17
CA CYS A 90 3.93 -7.24 2.32
C CYS A 90 4.00 -6.42 1.01
N GLN A 91 5.09 -6.57 0.25
CA GLN A 91 5.19 -5.99 -1.08
C GLN A 91 4.14 -6.60 -2.01
N GLU A 92 3.47 -5.78 -2.80
CA GLU A 92 2.44 -6.25 -3.74
C GLU A 92 3.03 -6.64 -5.10
N PRO A 93 2.49 -7.70 -5.74
CA PRO A 93 2.99 -8.15 -7.04
C PRO A 93 2.92 -7.08 -8.15
N ILE A 94 1.95 -6.16 -8.08
CA ILE A 94 1.81 -5.07 -9.07
C ILE A 94 3.04 -4.14 -9.12
N ILE A 95 3.81 -4.06 -8.03
CA ILE A 95 5.01 -3.20 -7.94
C ILE A 95 6.11 -3.71 -8.89
N ASN A 96 6.13 -5.02 -9.14
CA ASN A 96 7.12 -5.66 -9.99
C ASN A 96 6.75 -5.63 -11.49
N LYS A 97 5.59 -5.05 -11.85
CA LYS A 97 5.17 -4.95 -13.25
C LYS A 97 5.85 -3.78 -13.96
N THR A 98 6.28 -4.04 -15.19
CA THR A 98 6.88 -3.04 -16.08
C THR A 98 5.81 -2.04 -16.51
N MET A 99 5.80 -0.88 -15.88
CA MET A 99 4.89 0.23 -16.14
C MET A 99 5.67 1.52 -16.41
N SER A 100 5.14 2.36 -17.29
CA SER A 100 5.64 3.73 -17.45
C SER A 100 5.50 4.53 -16.15
N SER A 101 6.25 5.63 -16.02
CA SER A 101 6.12 6.54 -14.87
C SER A 101 4.69 7.07 -14.71
N LYS A 102 4.02 7.38 -15.83
CA LYS A 102 2.63 7.86 -15.84
C LYS A 102 1.66 6.78 -15.33
N GLN A 103 1.78 5.55 -15.81
CA GLN A 103 0.96 4.42 -15.36
C GLN A 103 1.11 4.15 -13.84
N ARG A 104 2.36 4.11 -13.35
CA ARG A 104 2.63 3.96 -11.90
C ARG A 104 2.01 5.09 -11.08
N SER A 105 2.08 6.32 -11.58
CA SER A 105 1.51 7.49 -10.92
C SER A 105 -0.01 7.38 -10.79
N VAL A 106 -0.74 7.09 -11.88
CA VAL A 106 -2.21 7.00 -11.84
C VAL A 106 -2.70 5.84 -10.97
N ILE A 107 -2.05 4.68 -11.04
CA ILE A 107 -2.39 3.51 -10.20
C ILE A 107 -2.12 3.81 -8.72
N SER A 108 -0.97 4.41 -8.39
CA SER A 108 -0.67 4.78 -7.01
C SER A 108 -1.67 5.81 -6.47
N LYS A 109 -2.08 6.78 -7.29
CA LYS A 109 -3.03 7.83 -6.91
C LYS A 109 -4.42 7.27 -6.64
N ILE A 110 -4.97 6.44 -7.53
CA ILE A 110 -6.31 5.85 -7.32
C ILE A 110 -6.32 4.94 -6.09
N ARG A 111 -5.26 4.15 -5.91
CA ARG A 111 -5.16 3.23 -4.77
C ARG A 111 -4.99 3.94 -3.43
N SER A 112 -4.27 5.06 -3.39
CA SER A 112 -4.02 5.83 -2.15
C SER A 112 -5.05 6.93 -1.85
N GLY A 113 -6.09 7.04 -2.69
CA GLY A 113 -7.14 8.05 -2.55
C GLY A 113 -6.65 9.47 -2.83
N THR A 114 -5.65 9.64 -3.69
CA THR A 114 -5.12 10.95 -4.14
C THR A 114 -5.33 11.18 -5.63
N PHE A 115 -6.28 10.46 -6.22
CA PHE A 115 -6.68 10.64 -7.62
C PHE A 115 -7.53 11.91 -7.76
N PRO A 116 -7.36 12.71 -8.83
CA PRO A 116 -7.97 14.03 -8.94
C PRO A 116 -9.46 13.97 -9.35
N ILE A 117 -10.27 13.40 -8.46
CA ILE A 117 -11.74 13.28 -8.55
C ILE A 117 -12.39 14.00 -7.37
N GLU A 118 -13.70 14.25 -7.41
CA GLU A 118 -14.36 15.15 -6.46
C GLU A 118 -14.31 14.65 -5.01
N ILE A 119 -14.20 13.34 -4.75
CA ILE A 119 -14.00 12.85 -3.37
C ILE A 119 -12.72 13.42 -2.73
N GLU A 120 -11.66 13.63 -3.52
CA GLU A 120 -10.37 14.17 -3.08
C GLU A 120 -10.30 15.68 -3.26
N ILE A 121 -10.73 16.21 -4.42
CA ILE A 121 -10.75 17.66 -4.68
C ILE A 121 -11.67 18.36 -3.67
N GLY A 122 -12.87 17.81 -3.43
CA GLY A 122 -13.81 18.31 -2.46
C GLY A 122 -13.30 18.21 -1.02
N ARG A 123 -12.45 17.23 -0.71
CA ARG A 123 -11.78 17.13 0.60
C ARG A 123 -10.88 18.34 0.86
N TYR A 124 -10.04 18.73 -0.10
CA TYR A 124 -9.21 19.93 0.03
C TYR A 124 -10.03 21.21 0.15
N ARG A 125 -11.22 21.23 -0.47
CA ARG A 125 -12.19 22.33 -0.37
C ARG A 125 -13.12 22.23 0.84
N GLN A 126 -12.88 21.28 1.75
CA GLN A 126 -13.69 21.05 2.96
C GLN A 126 -15.19 20.83 2.70
N LYS A 127 -15.55 20.32 1.52
CA LYS A 127 -16.95 19.98 1.19
C LYS A 127 -17.40 18.73 1.96
N PRO A 128 -18.64 18.67 2.47
CA PRO A 128 -19.25 17.43 2.93
C PRO A 128 -19.19 16.34 1.86
N ILE A 129 -19.04 15.06 2.24
CA ILE A 129 -18.94 13.95 1.28
C ILE A 129 -20.14 13.91 0.32
N SER A 130 -21.35 14.19 0.84
CA SER A 130 -22.59 14.26 0.06
C SER A 130 -22.58 15.31 -1.05
N GLU A 131 -21.71 16.30 -0.99
CA GLU A 131 -21.58 17.37 -1.99
C GLU A 131 -20.41 17.17 -2.97
N ARG A 132 -19.63 16.10 -2.79
CA ARG A 132 -18.49 15.75 -3.65
C ARG A 132 -18.96 14.98 -4.88
N LEU A 133 -19.87 15.60 -5.62
CA LEU A 133 -20.61 14.97 -6.71
C LEU A 133 -19.80 14.94 -8.01
N CYS A 134 -19.94 13.87 -8.80
CA CYS A 134 -19.35 13.80 -10.13
C CYS A 134 -19.84 14.96 -10.99
N LYS A 135 -18.89 15.66 -11.62
CA LYS A 135 -19.18 16.79 -12.51
C LYS A 135 -19.32 16.38 -13.97
N ILE A 136 -18.96 15.14 -14.29
CA ILE A 136 -18.89 14.66 -15.67
C ILE A 136 -20.17 13.90 -16.05
N CYS A 137 -20.72 13.11 -15.13
CA CYS A 137 -22.02 12.47 -15.34
C CYS A 137 -23.15 13.28 -14.71
N ASN A 138 -24.37 13.07 -15.21
CA ASN A 138 -25.58 13.74 -14.71
C ASN A 138 -26.25 13.01 -13.54
N ASN A 139 -25.62 11.96 -13.00
CA ASN A 139 -26.24 11.09 -11.98
C ASN A 139 -26.28 11.74 -10.58
N ARG A 140 -25.62 12.89 -10.39
CA ARG A 140 -25.50 13.56 -9.07
C ARG A 140 -25.03 12.61 -7.96
N ALA A 141 -24.21 11.62 -8.31
CA ALA A 141 -23.62 10.67 -7.37
C ALA A 141 -22.29 11.20 -6.83
N VAL A 142 -21.93 10.79 -5.61
CA VAL A 142 -20.60 11.08 -5.03
C VAL A 142 -19.52 10.45 -5.92
N GLU A 143 -18.52 11.24 -6.31
CA GLU A 143 -17.44 10.77 -7.19
C GLU A 143 -16.27 10.23 -6.39
N ASP A 144 -16.45 9.01 -5.87
CA ASP A 144 -15.37 8.22 -5.29
C ASP A 144 -14.70 7.30 -6.34
N GLU A 145 -13.73 6.51 -5.88
CA GLU A 145 -12.97 5.60 -6.73
C GLU A 145 -13.88 4.51 -7.37
N MET A 146 -14.91 4.05 -6.65
CA MET A 146 -15.90 3.08 -7.13
C MET A 146 -16.75 3.68 -8.26
N HIS A 147 -17.27 4.89 -8.04
CA HIS A 147 -18.04 5.59 -9.05
C HIS A 147 -17.19 5.83 -10.30
N PHE A 148 -15.96 6.32 -10.14
CA PHE A 148 -15.08 6.62 -11.27
C PHE A 148 -14.73 5.38 -12.09
N LEU A 149 -14.28 4.30 -11.44
CA LEU A 149 -13.80 3.09 -12.12
C LEU A 149 -14.94 2.24 -12.70
N ILE A 150 -16.08 2.13 -12.02
CA ILE A 150 -17.08 1.08 -12.30
C ILE A 150 -18.45 1.64 -12.71
N GLN A 151 -18.91 2.73 -12.11
CA GLN A 151 -20.34 3.12 -12.21
C GLN A 151 -20.59 4.33 -13.12
N CYS A 152 -19.62 5.22 -13.27
CA CYS A 152 -19.83 6.50 -13.94
C CYS A 152 -20.17 6.28 -15.42
N PRO A 153 -21.37 6.68 -15.89
CA PRO A 153 -21.80 6.44 -17.26
C PRO A 153 -21.00 7.27 -18.27
N ALA A 154 -20.36 8.36 -17.85
CA ALA A 154 -19.52 9.17 -18.73
C ALA A 154 -18.27 8.41 -19.23
N TYR A 155 -17.87 7.34 -18.55
CA TYR A 155 -16.71 6.50 -18.90
C TYR A 155 -17.13 5.10 -19.37
N SER A 156 -18.38 4.91 -19.80
CA SER A 156 -18.92 3.59 -20.15
C SER A 156 -18.20 2.94 -21.33
N ALA A 157 -17.89 3.72 -22.37
CA ALA A 157 -17.19 3.23 -23.56
C ALA A 157 -15.76 2.78 -23.21
N GLU A 158 -15.00 3.63 -22.53
CA GLU A 158 -13.63 3.34 -22.10
C GLU A 158 -13.59 2.15 -21.14
N ARG A 159 -14.57 2.06 -20.22
CA ARG A 159 -14.70 0.94 -19.29
C ARG A 159 -15.05 -0.35 -20.03
N GLN A 160 -15.91 -0.31 -21.04
CA GLN A 160 -16.26 -1.51 -21.81
C GLN A 160 -15.00 -2.08 -22.49
N THR A 161 -14.17 -1.24 -23.10
CA THR A 161 -12.89 -1.66 -23.69
C THR A 161 -11.95 -2.28 -22.64
N LEU A 162 -11.86 -1.67 -21.45
CA LEU A 162 -11.09 -2.21 -20.33
C LEU A 162 -11.61 -3.60 -19.92
N LEU A 163 -12.92 -3.73 -19.68
CA LEU A 163 -13.51 -4.97 -19.18
C LEU A 163 -13.36 -6.10 -20.19
N SER A 164 -13.60 -5.86 -21.49
CA SER A 164 -13.36 -6.89 -22.52
C SER A 164 -11.89 -7.34 -22.57
N THR A 165 -10.94 -6.44 -22.34
CA THR A 165 -9.51 -6.78 -22.26
C THR A 165 -9.21 -7.63 -21.02
N VAL A 166 -9.80 -7.27 -19.88
CA VAL A 166 -9.63 -8.01 -18.61
C VAL A 166 -10.22 -9.41 -18.72
N GLU A 167 -11.45 -9.53 -19.24
CA GLU A 167 -12.14 -10.81 -19.45
C GLU A 167 -11.32 -11.73 -20.37
N GLY A 168 -10.79 -11.20 -21.48
CA GLY A 168 -9.96 -11.98 -22.39
C GLY A 168 -8.62 -12.44 -21.79
N LYS A 169 -7.98 -11.61 -20.94
CA LYS A 169 -6.69 -11.96 -20.32
C LYS A 169 -6.83 -12.94 -19.16
N LEU A 170 -7.91 -12.82 -18.39
CA LEU A 170 -8.13 -13.62 -17.18
C LEU A 170 -9.04 -14.83 -17.41
N ASN A 171 -9.71 -14.89 -18.57
CA ASN A 171 -10.71 -15.90 -18.91
C ASN A 171 -11.83 -15.97 -17.85
N ILE A 172 -12.44 -14.81 -17.58
CA ILE A 172 -13.54 -14.64 -16.60
C ILE A 172 -14.68 -13.84 -17.23
N HIS A 173 -15.83 -13.82 -16.56
CA HIS A 173 -16.96 -12.94 -16.87
C HIS A 173 -17.12 -11.88 -15.78
N THR A 174 -16.88 -10.61 -16.12
CA THR A 174 -16.90 -9.53 -15.10
C THR A 174 -18.30 -9.23 -14.58
N GLN A 175 -19.34 -9.66 -15.29
CA GLN A 175 -20.74 -9.50 -14.91
C GLN A 175 -21.16 -10.40 -13.74
N GLU A 176 -20.37 -11.45 -13.45
CA GLU A 176 -20.61 -12.36 -12.33
C GLU A 176 -20.04 -11.82 -11.00
N LEU A 177 -19.20 -10.78 -11.07
CA LEU A 177 -18.58 -10.15 -9.92
C LEU A 177 -19.44 -9.02 -9.39
N ASP A 178 -19.52 -8.90 -8.07
CA ASP A 178 -20.06 -7.68 -7.48
C ASP A 178 -19.12 -6.47 -7.68
N ASN A 179 -19.61 -5.28 -7.38
CA ASN A 179 -18.83 -4.05 -7.57
C ASN A 179 -17.54 -4.02 -6.73
N GLU A 180 -17.53 -4.62 -5.54
CA GLU A 180 -16.35 -4.65 -4.68
C GLU A 180 -15.31 -5.67 -5.16
N GLU A 181 -15.75 -6.85 -5.58
CA GLU A 181 -14.93 -7.87 -6.22
C GLU A 181 -14.31 -7.35 -7.51
N LEU A 182 -15.10 -6.68 -8.36
CA LEU A 182 -14.60 -6.06 -9.58
C LEU A 182 -13.59 -4.95 -9.26
N LEU A 183 -13.84 -4.11 -8.26
CA LEU A 183 -12.89 -3.06 -7.84
C LEU A 183 -11.56 -3.66 -7.39
N LYS A 184 -11.60 -4.72 -6.57
CA LYS A 184 -10.41 -5.45 -6.11
C LYS A 184 -9.66 -6.03 -7.30
N LEU A 185 -10.35 -6.76 -8.17
CA LEU A 185 -9.79 -7.36 -9.38
C LEU A 185 -9.02 -6.32 -10.21
N LEU A 186 -9.63 -5.17 -10.49
CA LEU A 186 -9.01 -4.12 -11.31
C LEU A 186 -7.77 -3.48 -10.64
N LEU A 187 -7.73 -3.38 -9.31
CA LEU A 187 -6.65 -2.64 -8.62
C LEU A 187 -5.52 -3.51 -8.07
N ILE A 188 -5.69 -4.83 -8.00
CA ILE A 188 -4.69 -5.76 -7.46
C ILE A 188 -4.12 -6.73 -8.50
N THR A 189 -4.83 -6.97 -9.62
CA THR A 189 -4.43 -7.99 -10.59
C THR A 189 -3.24 -7.52 -11.43
N PRO A 190 -2.06 -8.15 -11.30
CA PRO A 190 -0.85 -7.66 -11.96
C PRO A 190 -0.91 -7.75 -13.49
N ASP A 191 -1.64 -8.72 -14.04
CA ASP A 191 -1.65 -8.99 -15.48
C ASP A 191 -2.50 -8.00 -16.27
N THR A 192 -3.42 -7.31 -15.59
CA THR A 192 -4.31 -6.31 -16.19
C THR A 192 -4.05 -4.88 -15.70
N ILE A 193 -3.10 -4.69 -14.75
CA ILE A 193 -2.87 -3.40 -14.11
C ILE A 193 -2.45 -2.29 -15.10
N CYS A 194 -1.76 -2.65 -16.18
CA CYS A 194 -1.38 -1.70 -17.23
C CYS A 194 -2.61 -1.24 -18.03
N ASP A 195 -3.58 -2.12 -18.28
CA ASP A 195 -4.80 -1.78 -19.00
C ASP A 195 -5.68 -0.86 -18.15
N VAL A 196 -5.76 -1.15 -16.84
CA VAL A 196 -6.43 -0.27 -15.87
C VAL A 196 -5.76 1.09 -15.82
N ALA A 197 -4.42 1.13 -15.84
CA ALA A 197 -3.69 2.39 -15.89
C ALA A 197 -3.98 3.19 -17.17
N ASN A 198 -4.13 2.52 -18.31
CA ASN A 198 -4.48 3.16 -19.58
C ASN A 198 -5.89 3.74 -19.53
N PHE A 199 -6.87 2.98 -19.03
CA PHE A 199 -8.22 3.47 -18.78
C PHE A 199 -8.21 4.72 -17.88
N LEU A 200 -7.48 4.69 -16.76
CA LEU A 200 -7.39 5.84 -15.85
C LEU A 200 -6.82 7.07 -16.53
N MET A 201 -5.81 6.92 -17.40
CA MET A 201 -5.22 8.03 -18.14
C MET A 201 -6.19 8.60 -19.17
N GLU A 202 -6.88 7.75 -19.93
CA GLU A 202 -7.86 8.15 -20.94
C GLU A 202 -9.09 8.84 -20.31
N ALA A 203 -9.64 8.25 -19.25
CA ALA A 203 -10.78 8.82 -18.52
C ALA A 203 -10.42 10.17 -17.86
N LEU A 204 -9.20 10.33 -17.36
CA LEU A 204 -8.71 11.62 -16.87
C LEU A 204 -8.54 12.65 -17.98
N ASP A 205 -7.98 12.27 -19.11
CA ASP A 205 -7.84 13.17 -20.26
C ASP A 205 -9.20 13.66 -20.75
N LYS A 206 -10.17 12.74 -20.89
CA LYS A 206 -11.55 13.08 -21.19
C LYS A 206 -12.16 14.03 -20.16
N ARG A 207 -11.90 13.81 -18.86
CA ARG A 207 -12.33 14.72 -17.79
C ARG A 207 -11.81 16.14 -18.02
N TYR A 208 -10.51 16.29 -18.25
CA TYR A 208 -9.89 17.61 -18.46
C TYR A 208 -10.40 18.33 -19.71
N ARG A 209 -10.87 17.59 -20.72
CA ARG A 209 -11.53 18.19 -21.89
C ARG A 209 -12.96 18.68 -21.63
N LEU A 210 -13.61 18.17 -20.59
CA LEU A 210 -15.01 18.45 -20.26
C LEU A 210 -15.19 19.43 -19.09
N THR A 211 -14.12 19.80 -18.38
CA THR A 211 -14.14 20.71 -17.21
C THR A 211 -13.17 21.85 -17.37
#